data_AF-A0A6B9MK88-F1
#
_entry.id   AF-A0A6B9MK88-F1
#
_cell.length_a   1.000
_cell.length_b   1.000
_cell.length_c   1.000
_cell.angle_alpha   90.00
_cell.angle_beta   90.00
_cell.angle_gamma   90.00
#
_symmetry.space_group_name_H-M   'P 1'
#
loop_
_entity.id
_entity.type
_entity.pdbx_description
1 polymer ?
#
loop_
_entity_poly.entity_id
_entity_poly.type
_entity_poly.pdbx_seq_one_letter_code
_entity_poly.pdbx_strand_id
1 'polypeptide(L)'
;IIVFLDEATFFFFLTVCWKNMLFLHHHTTLDQLLQTVTRITQNKKQQSIKELHTKITANEFNVVMMLARGGSLTQIAGASQKSEKTIGAYKSNIAGKLGKK
;
A
#
# COMPACT_ATOMS: atom_id res chain seq x y z
N ILE A 1 -9.99 5.58 -10.75
CA ILE A 1 -8.96 6.44 -10.12
C ILE A 1 -9.31 6.49 -8.65
N ILE A 2 -8.42 6.05 -7.75
CA ILE A 2 -8.64 6.16 -6.30
C ILE A 2 -7.83 7.38 -5.84
N VAL A 3 -8.49 8.30 -5.13
CA VAL A 3 -7.92 9.57 -4.68
C VAL A 3 -7.79 9.53 -3.16
N PHE A 4 -6.61 9.86 -2.65
CA PHE A 4 -6.33 9.97 -1.22
C PHE A 4 -5.96 11.41 -0.88
N LEU A 5 -6.53 11.90 0.22
CA LEU A 5 -6.29 13.24 0.77
C LEU A 5 -5.25 13.25 1.90
N ASP A 6 -4.94 12.07 2.44
CA ASP A 6 -3.96 11.87 3.50
C ASP A 6 -2.70 11.17 2.96
N GLU A 7 -1.53 11.75 3.22
CA GLU A 7 -0.25 11.34 2.66
C GLU A 7 0.20 9.98 3.23
N ALA A 8 0.00 9.75 4.52
CA ALA A 8 0.35 8.49 5.16
C ALA A 8 -0.48 7.32 4.60
N THR A 9 -1.78 7.54 4.41
CA THR A 9 -2.69 6.58 3.79
C THR A 9 -2.34 6.37 2.32
N PHE A 10 -1.98 7.43 1.58
CA PHE A 10 -1.54 7.32 0.20
C PHE A 10 -0.28 6.45 0.06
N PHE A 11 0.79 6.72 0.83
CA PHE A 11 2.01 5.93 0.77
C PHE A 11 1.76 4.47 1.12
N PHE A 12 0.92 4.22 2.12
CA PHE A 12 0.54 2.88 2.52
C PHE A 12 -0.20 2.15 1.39
N PHE A 13 -1.22 2.76 0.79
CA PHE A 13 -1.99 2.14 -0.29
C PHE A 13 -1.21 2.03 -1.60
N LEU A 14 -0.34 2.98 -1.92
CA LEU A 14 0.60 2.88 -3.03
C LEU A 14 1.54 1.69 -2.84
N THR A 15 2.07 1.53 -1.63
CA THR A 15 2.99 0.44 -1.26
C THR A 15 2.30 -0.93 -1.25
N VAL A 16 1.04 -0.97 -0.82
CA VAL A 16 0.29 -2.22 -0.67
C VAL A 16 -0.37 -2.65 -1.96
N CYS A 17 -1.14 -1.75 -2.56
CA CYS A 17 -1.98 -2.08 -3.69
C CYS A 17 -1.20 -1.98 -5.01
N TRP A 18 -0.04 -1.30 -5.01
CA TRP A 18 0.84 -1.08 -6.17
C TRP A 18 0.08 -0.79 -7.47
N LYS A 19 -1.07 -0.12 -7.35
CA LYS A 19 -1.80 0.46 -8.47
C LYS A 19 -1.29 1.87 -8.68
N ASN A 20 -1.39 2.37 -9.92
CA ASN A 20 -1.21 3.80 -10.20
C ASN A 20 -2.29 4.58 -9.44
N MET A 21 -1.92 5.09 -8.27
CA MET A 21 -2.75 5.92 -7.40
C MET A 21 -2.26 7.36 -7.50
N LEU A 22 -3.20 8.30 -7.41
CA LEU A 22 -2.88 9.72 -7.43
C LEU A 22 -3.06 10.29 -6.03
N PHE A 23 -2.01 10.93 -5.53
CA PHE A 23 -2.12 11.77 -4.34
C PHE A 23 -2.52 13.17 -4.75
N LEU A 24 -3.56 13.71 -4.10
CA LEU A 24 -4.02 15.07 -4.32
C LEU A 24 -3.70 15.86 -3.06
N HIS A 25 -2.77 16.80 -3.18
CA HIS A 25 -2.42 17.67 -2.08
C HIS A 25 -3.53 18.72 -1.90
N HIS A 26 -3.73 19.19 -0.67
CA HIS A 26 -4.75 20.21 -0.37
C HIS A 26 -4.60 21.54 -1.14
N HIS A 27 -3.43 21.79 -1.73
CA HIS A 27 -3.14 22.97 -2.54
C HIS A 27 -3.20 22.72 -4.05
N THR A 28 -3.53 21.49 -4.47
CA THR A 28 -3.61 21.14 -5.89
C THR A 28 -4.80 21.85 -6.52
N THR A 29 -4.53 22.67 -7.54
CA THR A 29 -5.57 23.39 -8.26
C THR A 29 -6.35 22.46 -9.20
N LEU A 30 -7.56 22.87 -9.58
CA LEU A 30 -8.41 22.10 -10.48
C LEU A 30 -7.74 21.84 -11.84
N ASP A 31 -6.96 22.80 -12.35
CA ASP A 31 -6.19 22.65 -13.58
C ASP A 31 -5.06 21.61 -13.47
N GLN A 32 -4.35 21.59 -12.35
CA GLN A 32 -3.30 20.59 -12.10
C GLN A 32 -3.88 19.18 -11.99
N LEU A 33 -5.07 19.05 -11.39
CA LEU A 33 -5.80 17.79 -11.37
C LEU A 33 -6.20 17.37 -12.79
N LEU A 34 -6.78 18.28 -13.58
CA LEU A 34 -7.22 18.01 -14.94
C LEU A 34 -6.05 17.57 -15.84
N GLN A 35 -4.92 18.27 -15.77
CA GLN A 35 -3.70 17.89 -16.51
C GLN A 35 -3.19 16.52 -16.10
N THR A 36 -3.18 16.23 -14.80
CA THR A 36 -2.67 14.96 -14.28
C THR A 36 -3.55 13.78 -14.70
N VAL A 37 -4.88 13.94 -14.63
CA VAL A 37 -5.85 12.93 -15.10
C VAL A 37 -5.70 12.71 -16.60
N THR A 38 -5.61 13.79 -17.38
CA THR A 38 -5.44 13.75 -18.84
C THR A 38 -4.16 13.02 -19.24
N ARG A 39 -3.05 13.29 -18.55
CA ARG A 39 -1.76 12.60 -18.78
C ARG A 39 -1.86 11.09 -18.52
N ILE A 40 -2.60 10.68 -17.49
CA ILE A 40 -2.76 9.26 -17.15
C ILE A 40 -3.65 8.54 -18.15
N THR A 41 -4.74 9.16 -18.60
CA THR A 41 -5.65 8.56 -19.59
C THR A 41 -5.08 8.56 -21.00
N GLN A 42 -4.19 9.49 -21.33
CA GLN A 42 -3.49 9.52 -22.63
C GLN A 42 -2.28 8.58 -22.71
N ASN A 43 -1.63 8.26 -21.58
CA ASN A 43 -0.56 7.24 -21.50
C ASN A 43 -1.13 5.80 -21.56
N LYS A 44 -1.94 5.50 -22.58
CA LYS A 44 -2.48 4.16 -22.90
C LYS A 44 -1.42 3.13 -23.32
N LYS A 45 -0.14 3.48 -23.42
CA LYS A 45 0.92 2.48 -23.38
C LYS A 45 1.05 2.05 -21.93
N GLN A 46 0.22 1.08 -21.59
CA GLN A 46 0.30 0.25 -20.41
C GLN A 46 1.78 0.00 -20.12
N GLN A 47 2.36 0.79 -19.21
CA GLN A 47 3.56 0.33 -18.54
C GLN A 47 3.09 -0.97 -17.93
N SER A 48 3.50 -2.09 -18.53
CA SER A 48 3.53 -3.35 -17.83
C SER A 48 4.31 -3.02 -16.58
N ILE A 49 3.59 -2.76 -15.49
CA ILE A 49 4.15 -2.76 -14.16
C ILE A 49 4.79 -4.12 -14.14
N LYS A 50 6.12 -4.18 -14.34
CA LYS A 50 6.89 -5.42 -14.28
C LYS A 50 6.33 -6.10 -13.05
N GLU A 51 5.64 -7.23 -13.24
CA GLU A 51 5.00 -7.93 -12.14
C GLU A 51 6.08 -8.07 -11.08
N LEU A 52 5.96 -7.27 -10.02
CA LEU A 52 6.97 -7.25 -9.00
C LEU A 52 6.83 -8.63 -8.36
N HIS A 53 7.84 -9.47 -8.58
CA HIS A 53 7.85 -10.90 -8.28
C HIS A 53 7.60 -11.24 -6.79
N THR A 54 7.37 -10.23 -5.96
CA THR A 54 7.14 -10.29 -4.53
C THR A 54 5.77 -9.72 -4.16
N LYS A 55 4.72 -10.43 -4.58
CA LYS A 55 3.33 -10.16 -4.20
C LYS A 55 3.22 -10.17 -2.66
N ILE A 56 2.72 -9.08 -2.06
CA ILE A 56 2.24 -9.09 -0.67
C ILE A 56 1.04 -10.04 -0.64
N THR A 57 1.08 -11.06 0.22
CA THR A 57 0.00 -12.02 0.40
C THR A 57 -1.14 -11.39 1.21
N ALA A 58 -2.35 -11.96 1.13
CA ALA A 58 -3.49 -11.46 1.91
C ALA A 58 -3.22 -11.46 3.43
N ASN A 59 -2.48 -12.45 3.93
CA ASN A 59 -2.09 -12.51 5.34
C ASN A 59 -1.12 -11.39 5.71
N GLU A 60 -0.10 -11.14 4.87
CA GLU A 60 0.84 -10.04 5.08
C GLU A 60 0.12 -8.68 5.02
N PHE A 61 -0.80 -8.51 4.06
CA PHE A 61 -1.61 -7.31 3.96
C PHE A 61 -2.46 -7.07 5.23
N ASN A 62 -3.13 -8.10 5.74
CA ASN A 62 -3.92 -7.99 6.97
C ASN A 62 -3.05 -7.62 8.17
N VAL A 63 -1.86 -8.22 8.31
CA VAL A 63 -0.90 -7.85 9.38
C VAL A 63 -0.48 -6.39 9.26
N VAL A 64 -0.16 -5.92 8.05
CA VAL A 64 0.22 -4.52 7.78
C VAL A 64 -0.91 -3.55 8.13
N MET A 65 -2.14 -3.87 7.75
CA MET A 65 -3.34 -3.09 8.09
C MET A 65 -3.61 -3.00 9.60
N MET A 66 -3.32 -4.05 10.35
CA MET A 66 -3.51 -4.05 11.80
C MET A 66 -2.36 -3.35 12.53
N LEU A 67 -1.12 -3.51 12.08
CA LEU A 67 0.04 -2.79 12.62
C LEU A 67 -0.10 -1.27 12.43
N ALA A 68 -0.56 -0.83 11.25
CA ALA A 68 -0.78 0.59 10.98
C ALA A 68 -1.83 1.25 11.88
N ARG A 69 -2.76 0.44 12.44
CA ARG A 69 -3.75 0.89 13.42
C ARG A 69 -3.25 0.84 14.87
N GLY A 70 -1.95 0.61 15.08
CA GLY A 70 -1.35 0.50 16.41
C GLY A 70 -1.52 -0.88 17.08
N GLY A 71 -1.96 -1.90 16.36
CA GLY A 71 -2.11 -3.24 16.90
C GLY A 71 -0.76 -3.87 17.28
N SER A 72 -0.67 -4.43 18.48
CA SER A 72 0.46 -5.25 18.92
C SER A 72 0.46 -6.64 18.25
N LEU A 73 1.62 -7.32 18.23
CA LEU A 73 1.72 -8.67 17.65
C LEU A 73 0.74 -9.66 18.32
N THR A 74 0.57 -9.56 19.63
CA THR A 74 -0.38 -10.36 20.42
C THR A 74 -1.83 -10.12 20.00
N GLN A 75 -2.23 -8.85 19.84
CA GLN A 75 -3.59 -8.50 19.39
C GLN A 75 -3.85 -8.99 17.97
N ILE A 76 -2.85 -8.87 17.08
CA ILE A 76 -2.94 -9.33 15.69
C ILE A 76 -3.04 -10.85 15.62
N ALA A 77 -2.24 -11.55 16.44
CA ALA A 77 -2.26 -12.99 16.58
C ALA A 77 -3.65 -13.49 17.01
N GLY A 78 -4.21 -12.86 18.05
CA GLY A 78 -5.57 -13.15 18.54
C GLY A 78 -6.64 -12.95 17.47
N ALA A 79 -6.68 -11.79 16.82
CA ALA A 79 -7.70 -11.49 15.81
C ALA A 79 -7.56 -12.33 14.52
N SER A 80 -6.34 -12.73 14.17
CA SER A 80 -6.07 -13.53 12.97
C SER A 80 -6.14 -15.03 13.21
N GLN A 81 -6.40 -15.47 14.45
CA GLN A 81 -6.34 -16.87 14.88
C GLN A 81 -5.01 -17.54 14.49
N LYS A 82 -3.89 -16.83 14.72
CA LYS A 82 -2.53 -17.30 14.42
C LYS A 82 -1.64 -17.10 15.64
N SER A 83 -0.52 -17.82 15.69
CA SER A 83 0.48 -17.59 16.74
C SER A 83 1.24 -16.29 16.51
N GLU A 84 1.70 -15.65 17.59
CA GLU A 84 2.56 -14.46 17.52
C GLU A 84 3.81 -14.71 16.69
N LYS A 85 4.41 -15.90 16.77
CA LYS A 85 5.54 -16.32 15.94
C LYS A 85 5.22 -16.21 14.45
N THR A 86 4.02 -16.61 14.04
CA THR A 86 3.58 -16.54 12.64
C THR A 86 3.39 -15.09 12.20
N ILE A 87 2.80 -14.25 13.05
CA ILE A 87 2.64 -12.81 12.77
C ILE A 87 4.01 -12.12 12.68
N GLY A 88 4.95 -12.47 13.56
CA GLY A 88 6.33 -12.01 13.51
C GLY A 88 7.03 -12.39 12.21
N ALA A 89 6.85 -13.63 11.74
CA ALA A 89 7.38 -14.07 10.45
C ALA A 89 6.79 -13.27 9.28
N TYR A 90 5.48 -13.01 9.29
CA TYR A 90 4.87 -12.12 8.27
C TYR A 90 5.48 -10.73 8.32
N LYS A 91 5.62 -10.13 9.51
CA LYS A 91 6.25 -8.80 9.68
C LYS A 91 7.67 -8.75 9.08
N SER A 92 8.49 -9.77 9.34
CA SER A 92 9.85 -9.85 8.77
C SER A 92 9.84 -10.02 7.25
N ASN A 93 8.94 -10.85 6.72
CA ASN A 93 8.80 -11.02 5.26
C ASN A 93 8.36 -9.72 4.58
N ILE A 94 7.44 -8.96 5.20
CA ILE A 94 7.03 -7.64 4.72
C ILE A 94 8.22 -6.69 4.69
N ALA A 95 8.99 -6.59 5.78
CA ALA A 95 10.16 -5.71 5.85
C ALA A 95 11.17 -6.03 4.74
N GLY A 96 11.46 -7.32 4.52
CA GLY A 96 12.31 -7.79 3.43
C GLY A 96 11.77 -7.43 2.04
N LYS A 97 10.45 -7.56 1.81
CA LYS A 97 9.79 -7.16 0.56
C LYS A 97 9.81 -5.66 0.32
N LEU A 98 9.82 -4.85 1.39
CA LEU A 98 9.87 -3.39 1.33
C LEU A 98 11.31 -2.83 1.29
N GLY A 99 12.33 -3.70 1.23
CA GLY A 99 13.72 -3.29 1.18
C GLY A 99 14.25 -2.67 2.48
N LYS A 100 13.50 -2.82 3.59
CA LYS A 100 13.95 -2.38 4.91
C LYS A 100 14.48 -3.61 5.66
N LYS A 101 15.81 -3.66 5.82
CA LYS A 101 16.48 -4.63 6.68
C LYS A 101 16.50 -4.12 8.12
#